data_AF-M7SJK6-F1
#
_entry.id   AF-M7SJK6-F1
#
_cell.length_a   1.000
_cell.length_b   1.000
_cell.length_c   1.000
_cell.angle_alpha   90.00
_cell.angle_beta   90.00
_cell.angle_gamma   90.00
#
_symmetry.space_group_name_H-M   'P 1'
#
loop_
_entity.id
_entity.type
_entity.pdbx_description
1 polymer ?
#
loop_
_entity_poly.entity_id
_entity_poly.type
_entity_poly.pdbx_seq_one_letter_code
_entity_poly.pdbx_strand_id
1 'polypeptide(L)'
;MNNPGVSVGGYHFDPEDGKWLEFEILGRELRKLEDLYAKFQEVCAELSDDPEVTRAMIGYLGQNLGSTLEAVNHKKGDAAFP
;
A
#
# COMPACT_ATOMS: atom_id res chain seq x y z
N MET A 1 1.79 16.53 27.36
CA MET A 1 2.05 15.31 26.55
C MET A 1 2.61 15.79 25.22
N ASN A 2 3.91 15.64 25.01
CA ASN A 2 4.55 16.05 23.76
C ASN A 2 4.32 14.95 22.74
N ASN A 3 3.54 15.23 21.69
CA ASN A 3 3.44 14.36 20.52
C ASN A 3 4.70 14.63 19.70
N PRO A 4 5.70 13.73 19.66
CA PRO A 4 6.88 13.97 18.84
C PRO A 4 6.40 14.00 17.40
N GLY A 5 6.46 15.16 16.75
CA GLY A 5 6.11 15.30 15.34
C GLY A 5 6.87 14.26 14.52
N VAL A 6 6.25 13.78 13.44
CA VAL A 6 6.92 12.82 12.57
C VAL A 6 8.15 13.49 11.96
N SER A 7 9.26 12.79 11.94
CA SER A 7 10.50 13.25 11.31
C SER A 7 10.88 12.28 10.20
N VAL A 8 10.98 12.80 8.97
CA VAL A 8 11.54 12.06 7.82
C VAL A 8 12.91 12.65 7.52
N GLY A 9 13.97 11.96 7.93
CA GLY A 9 15.33 12.50 7.91
C GLY A 9 15.50 13.65 8.92
N GLY A 10 16.15 14.75 8.51
CA GLY A 10 16.40 15.92 9.36
C GLY A 10 15.26 16.94 9.43
N TYR A 11 14.11 16.66 8.82
CA TYR A 11 12.96 17.58 8.77
C TYR A 11 11.87 17.16 9.75
N HIS A 12 11.41 18.11 10.57
CA HIS A 12 10.30 17.95 11.50
C HIS A 12 9.01 18.45 10.84
N PHE A 13 7.98 17.61 10.83
CA PHE A 13 6.66 17.98 10.35
C PHE A 13 5.73 18.28 11.52
N ASP A 14 4.72 19.12 11.30
CA ASP A 14 3.57 19.18 12.20
C ASP A 14 2.98 17.77 12.32
N PRO A 15 2.55 17.32 13.52
CA PRO A 15 2.03 15.97 13.71
C PRO A 15 0.91 15.56 12.75
N GLU A 16 0.10 16.49 12.24
CA GLU A 16 -0.95 16.19 11.25
C GLU A 16 -0.37 16.01 9.85
N ASP A 17 0.53 16.91 9.43
CA ASP A 17 1.25 16.82 8.14
C ASP A 17 2.17 15.59 8.06
N GLY A 18 2.77 15.22 9.19
CA GLY A 18 3.61 14.04 9.31
C GLY A 18 2.84 12.75 9.08
N LYS A 19 1.62 12.66 9.63
CA LYS A 19 0.74 11.51 9.45
C LYS A 19 0.24 11.40 8.01
N TRP A 20 -0.07 12.53 7.37
CA TRP A 20 -0.40 12.55 5.94
C TRP A 20 0.77 12.05 5.07
N LEU A 21 2.00 12.50 5.39
CA LEU A 21 3.20 12.08 4.67
C LEU A 21 3.48 10.58 4.83
N GLU A 22 3.31 10.02 6.04
CA GLU A 22 3.42 8.58 6.27
C GLU A 22 2.42 7.79 5.40
N PHE A 23 1.17 8.24 5.32
CA PHE A 23 0.16 7.60 4.47
C PHE A 23 0.46 7.74 2.98
N GLU A 24 1.01 8.88 2.55
CA GLU A 24 1.43 9.08 1.16
C GLU A 24 2.60 8.14 0.80
N ILE A 25 3.59 8.00 1.68
CA ILE A 25 4.69 7.04 1.50
C ILE A 25 4.15 5.62 1.43
N LEU A 26 3.28 5.23 2.38
CA LEU A 26 2.68 3.90 2.42
C LEU A 26 1.88 3.61 1.14
N GLY A 27 1.10 4.58 0.66
CA GLY A 27 0.34 4.47 -0.58
C GLY A 27 1.22 4.28 -1.81
N ARG A 28 2.37 4.98 -1.87
CA ARG A 28 3.37 4.79 -2.95
C ARG A 28 4.01 3.41 -2.90
N GLU A 29 4.40 2.92 -1.72
CA GLU A 29 4.97 1.58 -1.59
C GLU A 29 3.95 0.48 -1.91
N LEU A 30 2.69 0.65 -1.52
CA LEU A 30 1.60 -0.24 -1.91
C LEU A 30 1.40 -0.31 -3.42
N ARG A 31 1.47 0.83 -4.12
CA ARG A 31 1.35 0.85 -5.59
C ARG A 31 2.52 0.13 -6.26
N LYS A 32 3.75 0.29 -5.76
CA LYS A 32 4.90 -0.49 -6.25
C LYS A 32 4.72 -1.99 -6.04
N LEU A 33 4.14 -2.37 -4.90
CA LEU A 33 3.83 -3.77 -4.60
C LEU A 33 2.76 -4.32 -5.55
N GLU A 34 1.76 -3.52 -5.91
CA GLU A 34 0.75 -3.87 -6.91
C GLU A 34 1.36 -4.09 -8.29
N ASP A 35 2.21 -3.18 -8.75
CA ASP A 35 2.93 -3.32 -10.03
C ASP A 35 3.83 -4.57 -10.05
N LEU A 36 4.53 -4.86 -8.95
CA LEU A 36 5.36 -6.05 -8.81
C LEU A 36 4.51 -7.32 -8.81
N TYR A 37 3.36 -7.27 -8.15
CA TYR A 37 2.42 -8.37 -8.10
C TYR A 37 1.79 -8.67 -9.46
N ALA A 38 1.41 -7.64 -10.23
CA ALA A 38 0.92 -7.80 -11.59
C ALA A 38 1.97 -8.44 -12.52
N LYS A 39 3.25 -8.06 -12.37
CA LYS A 39 4.36 -8.71 -13.11
C LYS A 39 4.56 -10.16 -12.66
N PHE A 40 4.44 -10.42 -11.37
CA PHE A 40 4.50 -11.78 -10.83
C PHE A 40 3.35 -12.65 -11.35
N GLN A 41 2.14 -12.09 -11.49
CA GLN A 41 0.99 -12.74 -12.13
C GLN A 41 1.29 -13.19 -13.55
N GLU A 42 1.82 -12.28 -14.36
CA GLU A 42 2.16 -12.54 -15.75
C GLU A 42 3.18 -13.68 -15.86
N VAL A 43 4.27 -13.59 -15.10
CA VAL A 43 5.36 -14.58 -15.12
C VAL A 43 4.92 -15.93 -14.52
N CYS A 44 4.15 -15.95 -13.45
CA CYS A 44 3.66 -17.20 -12.86
C CYS A 44 2.55 -17.86 -13.67
N ALA A 45 1.73 -17.10 -14.40
CA ALA A 45 0.77 -17.67 -15.33
C ALA A 45 1.47 -18.44 -16.46
N GLU A 46 2.68 -18.03 -16.86
CA GLU A 46 3.50 -18.72 -17.86
C GLU A 46 4.27 -19.93 -17.31
N LEU A 47 4.55 -19.97 -15.99
CA LEU A 47 5.43 -20.98 -15.35
C LEU A 47 4.71 -22.04 -14.52
N SER A 48 3.39 -21.90 -14.28
CA SER A 48 2.69 -22.76 -13.31
C SER A 48 2.24 -24.09 -13.89
N ASP A 49 2.63 -25.19 -13.23
CA ASP A 49 2.23 -26.58 -13.56
C ASP A 49 0.72 -26.83 -13.31
N ASP A 50 0.13 -26.10 -12.34
CA ASP A 50 -1.30 -26.10 -12.05
C ASP A 50 -1.89 -24.66 -12.19
N PRO A 51 -2.57 -24.34 -13.29
CA PRO A 51 -3.04 -22.99 -13.59
C PRO A 51 -4.25 -22.56 -12.75
N GLU A 52 -5.02 -23.48 -12.16
CA GLU A 52 -6.16 -23.15 -11.31
C GLU A 52 -5.73 -22.65 -9.93
N VAL A 53 -4.76 -23.33 -9.31
CA VAL A 53 -4.21 -22.91 -8.01
C VAL A 53 -3.52 -21.56 -8.13
N THR A 54 -2.72 -21.36 -9.18
CA THR A 54 -2.07 -20.07 -9.42
C THR A 54 -3.11 -18.98 -9.65
N ARG A 55 -4.13 -19.19 -10.49
CA ARG A 55 -5.21 -18.21 -10.69
C ARG A 55 -5.95 -17.87 -9.39
N ALA A 56 -6.21 -18.84 -8.52
CA ALA A 56 -6.87 -18.62 -7.24
C ALA A 56 -6.01 -17.82 -6.25
N MET A 57 -4.74 -18.21 -6.07
CA MET A 57 -3.78 -17.45 -5.26
C MET A 57 -3.62 -16.03 -5.78
N ILE A 58 -3.62 -15.90 -7.12
CA ILE A 58 -3.31 -14.65 -7.76
C ILE A 58 -4.51 -13.70 -7.94
N GLY A 59 -5.73 -14.23 -7.78
CA GLY A 59 -6.91 -13.45 -7.42
C GLY A 59 -6.96 -13.02 -5.95
N TYR A 60 -6.58 -13.91 -5.02
CA TYR A 60 -6.65 -13.65 -3.58
C TYR A 60 -5.75 -12.49 -3.15
N LEU A 61 -4.47 -12.47 -3.56
CA LEU A 61 -3.59 -11.38 -3.12
C LEU A 61 -3.94 -10.06 -3.84
N GLY A 62 -4.45 -10.10 -5.07
CA GLY A 62 -4.99 -8.91 -5.76
C GLY A 62 -6.16 -8.28 -5.00
N GLN A 63 -7.12 -9.07 -4.55
CA GLN A 63 -8.20 -8.59 -3.67
C GLN A 63 -7.66 -8.01 -2.37
N ASN A 64 -6.74 -8.72 -1.72
CA ASN A 64 -6.21 -8.29 -0.43
C ASN A 64 -5.43 -6.97 -0.56
N LEU A 65 -4.72 -6.77 -1.68
CA LEU A 65 -4.02 -5.53 -1.99
C LEU A 65 -4.99 -4.37 -2.24
N GLY A 66 -6.02 -4.61 -3.07
CA GLY A 66 -7.06 -3.62 -3.35
C GLY A 66 -7.76 -3.14 -2.09
N SER A 67 -8.20 -4.07 -1.23
CA SER A 67 -8.83 -3.73 0.05
C SER A 67 -7.89 -2.98 0.99
N THR A 68 -6.59 -3.31 0.99
CA THR A 68 -5.59 -2.60 1.79
C THR A 68 -5.38 -1.17 1.28
N LEU A 69 -5.33 -0.98 -0.05
CA LEU A 69 -5.23 0.34 -0.69
C LEU A 69 -6.46 1.21 -0.41
N GLU A 70 -7.66 0.64 -0.49
CA GLU A 70 -8.90 1.36 -0.14
C GLU A 70 -8.89 1.81 1.33
N ALA A 71 -8.50 0.94 2.25
CA ALA A 71 -8.40 1.27 3.67
C ALA A 71 -7.38 2.38 3.96
N VAL A 72 -6.23 2.36 3.26
CA VAL A 72 -5.21 3.41 3.36
C VAL A 72 -5.71 4.74 2.78
N ASN A 73 -6.37 4.71 1.62
CA ASN A 73 -6.94 5.92 1.02
C ASN A 73 -8.04 6.54 1.89
N HIS A 74 -8.89 5.71 2.51
CA HIS A 74 -9.92 6.19 3.43
C HIS A 74 -9.30 6.90 4.64
N LYS A 75 -8.28 6.29 5.27
CA LYS A 75 -7.55 6.89 6.39
C LYS A 75 -6.77 8.16 6.01
N LYS A 76 -6.25 8.23 4.79
CA LYS A 76 -5.61 9.43 4.25
C LYS A 76 -6.61 10.56 4.05
N GLY A 77 -7.82 10.26 3.56
CA GLY A 77 -8.89 11.25 3.41
C GLY A 77 -9.34 11.84 4.74
N ASP A 78 -9.50 10.99 5.75
CA ASP A 78 -9.85 11.36 7.14
C ASP A 78 -8.76 12.21 7.80
N ALA A 79 -7.49 11.98 7.46
CA ALA A 79 -6.36 12.77 7.96
C ALA A 79 -6.14 14.11 7.21
N ALA A 80 -6.74 14.29 6.02
CA ALA A 80 -6.58 15.50 5.21
C ALA A 80 -7.68 16.56 5.45
N PHE A 81 -8.74 16.19 6.16
CA PHE A 81 -9.84 17.09 6.54
C PHE A 81 -10.13 16.93 8.05
N PRO A 82 -9.74 17.90 8.90
CA PRO A 82 -10.20 17.95 10.29
C PRO A 82 -11.68 18.34 10.41
#